data_AF-A0A0G0KFG9-F1
#
_entry.id   AF-A0A0G0KFG9-F1
#
_cell.length_a   1.000
_cell.length_b   1.000
_cell.length_c   1.000
_cell.angle_alpha   90.00
_cell.angle_beta   90.00
_cell.angle_gamma   90.00
#
_symmetry.space_group_name_H-M   'P 1'
#
loop_
_entity.id
_entity.type
_entity.pdbx_description
1 polymer ?
#
loop_
_entity_poly.entity_id
_entity_poly.type
_entity_poly.pdbx_seq_one_letter_code
_entity_poly.pdbx_strand_id
1 'polypeptide(L)' 'MLTPKKVKHRKWQKGRGRDRDSVATRMVDISFGQYGLKAMTAAWVDSRQIEAARRAITRHIQIDQ' A
#
# COMPACT_ATOMS: atom_id res chain seq x y z
N MET A 1 -11.39 -4.63 1.07
CA MET A 1 -11.61 -4.74 -0.40
C MET A 1 -10.25 -4.62 -1.05
N LEU A 2 -9.93 -5.46 -2.04
CA LEU A 2 -8.59 -5.93 -2.42
C LEU A 2 -8.25 -7.24 -1.71
N THR A 3 -8.82 -8.33 -2.23
CA THR A 3 -8.53 -9.68 -1.76
C THR A 3 -8.21 -10.56 -2.97
N PRO A 4 -7.21 -11.44 -2.90
CA PRO A 4 -6.88 -12.34 -4.00
C PRO A 4 -8.09 -13.23 -4.35
N LYS A 5 -8.37 -13.36 -5.66
CA LYS A 5 -9.51 -14.14 -6.15
C LYS A 5 -9.38 -15.64 -5.88
N LYS A 6 -8.16 -16.18 -5.93
CA LYS A 6 -7.86 -17.59 -5.67
C LYS A 6 -6.80 -17.68 -4.58
N VAL A 7 -7.08 -18.43 -3.51
CA VAL A 7 -6.14 -18.72 -2.43
C VAL A 7 -6.10 -20.21 -2.15
N LYS A 8 -4.92 -20.78 -1.92
CA LYS A 8 -4.75 -22.20 -1.58
C LYS A 8 -5.31 -22.53 -0.19
N HIS A 9 -5.16 -21.61 0.76
CA HIS A 9 -5.63 -21.76 2.14
C HIS A 9 -6.40 -20.52 2.60
N ARG A 10 -7.43 -20.72 3.43
CA ARG A 10 -8.29 -19.63 3.93
C ARG A 10 -7.67 -18.87 5.11
N LYS A 11 -6.92 -19.54 5.99
CA LYS A 11 -6.30 -18.96 7.19
C LYS A 11 -4.78 -18.93 7.05
N TRP A 12 -4.20 -17.78 7.35
CA TRP A 12 -2.76 -17.51 7.21
C TRP A 12 -2.23 -17.08 8.56
N GLN A 13 -1.04 -17.54 8.93
CA GLN A 13 -0.34 -17.03 10.09
C GLN A 13 0.22 -15.65 9.76
N LYS A 14 0.02 -14.66 10.64
CA LYS A 14 0.47 -13.28 10.42
C LYS A 14 2.00 -13.14 10.31
N GLY A 15 2.74 -14.09 10.89
CA GLY A 15 4.19 -14.04 11.00
C GLY A 15 4.68 -12.92 11.93
N ARG A 16 5.99 -12.84 12.12
CA ARG A 16 6.64 -11.65 12.67
C ARG A 16 6.91 -10.73 11.48
N GLY A 17 6.62 -9.43 11.62
CA GLY A 17 6.92 -8.45 10.58
C GLY A 17 8.43 -8.36 10.41
N ARG A 18 9.00 -9.25 9.57
CA ARG A 18 10.44 -9.46 9.42
C ARG A 18 11.19 -8.25 8.88
N ASP A 19 10.48 -7.16 8.58
CA ASP A 19 11.01 -5.96 7.96
C ASP A 19 10.49 -4.66 8.61
N ARG A 20 10.13 -4.67 9.90
CA ARG A 20 9.74 -3.40 10.57
C ARG A 20 10.91 -2.45 10.79
N ASP A 21 12.10 -3.00 10.98
CA ASP A 21 13.33 -2.24 11.24
C ASP A 21 14.33 -2.35 10.08
N SER A 22 13.98 -3.04 8.99
CA SER A 22 14.84 -3.17 7.82
C SER A 22 14.49 -2.10 6.78
N VAL A 23 15.53 -1.61 6.10
CA VAL A 23 15.38 -0.61 5.04
C VAL A 23 14.90 -1.31 3.78
N ALA A 24 13.77 -0.85 3.22
CA ALA A 24 13.28 -1.33 1.94
C ALA A 24 14.27 -1.02 0.82
N THR A 25 14.67 -2.04 0.05
CA THR A 25 15.64 -1.91 -1.05
C THR A 25 15.00 -1.96 -2.44
N ARG A 26 13.71 -2.30 -2.53
CA ARG A 26 12.96 -2.44 -3.78
C ARG A 26 11.83 -1.43 -3.85
N MET A 27 11.48 -1.03 -5.08
CA MET A 27 10.40 -0.06 -5.34
C MET A 27 10.60 1.26 -4.58
N VAL A 28 11.86 1.72 -4.49
CA VAL A 28 12.24 2.97 -3.83
C VAL A 28 12.23 4.18 -4.76
N ASP A 29 12.15 3.93 -6.08
CA ASP A 29 12.07 4.93 -7.13
C ASP A 29 10.68 4.94 -7.79
N ILE A 30 10.33 6.08 -8.40
CA ILE A 30 9.06 6.27 -9.10
C ILE A 30 9.13 5.58 -10.46
N SER A 31 8.36 4.50 -10.65
CA SER A 31 8.29 3.80 -11.93
C SER A 31 7.38 4.48 -12.96
N PHE A 32 6.36 5.20 -12.50
CA PHE A 32 5.35 5.85 -13.37
C PHE A 32 4.92 7.19 -12.78
N GLY A 33 4.57 8.14 -13.66
CA GLY A 33 4.15 9.48 -13.26
C GLY A 33 5.33 10.35 -12.84
N GLN A 34 5.01 11.51 -12.25
CA GLN A 34 6.02 12.51 -11.84
C GLN A 34 6.22 12.55 -10.32
N TYR A 35 5.22 12.12 -9.54
CA TYR A 35 5.21 12.22 -8.09
C TYR A 35 4.75 10.90 -7.46
N GLY A 36 5.22 10.62 -6.24
CA GLY A 36 4.86 9.43 -5.49
C GLY A 36 4.82 9.68 -3.98
N LEU A 37 4.13 8.81 -3.26
CA LEU A 37 4.08 8.83 -1.80
C LEU A 37 5.00 7.74 -1.23
N LYS A 38 5.97 8.15 -0.41
CA LYS A 38 6.93 7.25 0.24
C LYS A 38 6.62 7.13 1.74
N ALA A 39 6.62 5.89 2.23
CA ALA A 39 6.51 5.65 3.67
C ALA A 39 7.84 5.97 4.37
N MET A 40 7.78 6.75 5.44
CA MET A 40 8.95 7.09 6.28
C MET A 40 9.16 6.09 7.43
N THR A 41 8.15 5.27 7.73
CA THR A 41 8.15 4.31 8.83
C THR A 41 7.45 3.03 8.41
N ALA A 42 7.83 1.89 9.01
CA ALA A 42 7.18 0.62 8.74
C ALA A 42 5.86 0.45 9.52
N ALA A 43 4.82 -0.02 8.84
CA ALA A 43 3.54 -0.36 9.46
C ALA A 43 2.81 -1.45 8.67
N TRP A 44 1.87 -2.14 9.34
CA TRP A 44 0.90 -2.99 8.65
C TRP A 44 -0.24 -2.11 8.12
N VAL A 45 -0.53 -2.21 6.82
CA VAL A 45 -1.60 -1.44 6.18
C VAL A 45 -2.72 -2.39 5.75
N ASP A 46 -3.95 -2.10 6.18
CA ASP A 46 -5.13 -2.86 5.78
C ASP A 46 -5.69 -2.37 4.44
N SER A 47 -6.39 -3.27 3.74
CA SER A 47 -7.09 -3.04 2.49
C SER A 47 -8.02 -1.82 2.50
N ARG A 48 -8.65 -1.53 3.65
CA ARG A 48 -9.53 -0.37 3.82
C ARG A 48 -8.75 0.95 3.87
N GLN A 49 -7.56 0.95 4.46
CA GLN A 49 -6.71 2.14 4.54
C GLN A 49 -6.16 2.51 3.16
N ILE A 50 -5.78 1.51 2.36
CA ILE A 50 -5.35 1.71 0.97
C ILE A 50 -6.47 2.37 0.14
N GLU A 51 -7.69 1.86 0.24
CA GLU A 51 -8.84 2.42 -0.48
C GLU A 51 -9.23 3.82 0.02
N ALA A 52 -9.14 4.07 1.33
CA ALA A 52 -9.36 5.41 1.89
C ALA A 52 -8.35 6.42 1.34
N ALA A 53 -7.05 6.07 1.32
CA ALA A 53 -6.00 6.91 0.76
C ALA A 53 -6.24 7.18 -0.73
N ARG A 54 -6.57 6.14 -1.52
CA ARG A 54 -6.89 6.29 -2.94
C ARG A 54 -8.05 7.25 -3.16
N ARG A 55 -9.15 7.11 -2.41
CA ARG A 55 -10.31 8.01 -2.51
C ARG A 55 -9.94 9.46 -2.17
N ALA A 56 -9.13 9.66 -1.12
CA ALA A 56 -8.65 10.99 -0.76
C ALA A 56 -7.82 11.60 -1.89
N ILE A 57 -6.86 10.84 -2.44
CA ILE A 57 -6.04 11.28 -3.58
C ILE A 57 -6.91 11.64 -4.77
N THR A 58 -7.83 10.76 -5.19
CA THR A 58 -8.70 11.01 -6.36
C THR A 58 -9.59 12.24 -6.16
N ARG A 59 -10.09 12.50 -4.95
CA ARG A 59 -10.91 13.70 -4.67
C ARG A 59 -10.15 15.02 -4.79
N HIS A 60 -8.89 15.05 -4.39
CA HIS A 60 -8.07 16.27 -4.41
C HIS A 60 -7.33 16.46 -5.74
N ILE A 61 -7.14 15.38 -6.51
CA ILE A 61 -6.57 15.43 -7.87
C ILE A 61 -7.67 15.64 -8.91
N GLN A 62 -8.95 15.59 -8.53
CA GLN A 62 -10.04 15.88 -9.44
C GLN A 62 -9.83 17.30 -9.98
N ILE A 63 -9.45 17.36 -11.26
CA ILE A 63 -9.33 18.60 -12.00
C ILE A 63 -10.77 19.11 -12.04
N ASP A 64 -11.06 20.15 -11.26
CA ASP A 64 -12.31 20.89 -11.37
C ASP A 64 -12.49 21.27 -12.85
N GLN A 65 -13.47 20.64 -13.48
CA GLN A 65 -14.12 21.14 -14.68
C GLN A 65 -15.47 21.71 -14.27
#